data_AF-A0A5C6Z3Q7-F1
#
_entry.id   AF-A0A5C6Z3Q7-F1
#
_cell.length_a   1.000
_cell.length_b   1.000
_cell.length_c   1.000
_cell.angle_alpha   90.00
_cell.angle_beta   90.00
_cell.angle_gamma   90.00
#
_symmetry.space_group_name_H-M   'P 1'
#
loop_
_entity.id
_entity.type
_entity.pdbx_description
1 polymer ?
#
loop_
_entity_poly.entity_id
_entity_poly.type
_entity_poly.pdbx_seq_one_letter_code
_entity_poly.pdbx_strand_id
1 'polypeptide(L)'
;MNPSASDWILKFLNLFEKEELIDAFKNNHQFYEALKQTGFIYGVSVSALPKKSLGNLKLTKEEITKINLFHALLFQFFQTNKNSSYEEAISNILLFYNQLEKGKTGFFQKFSLSHSPSNSLEHILSARLQSANSLLKKNTISLLTHALLYLDILSYKYWQKDPNSAKKYYRQQETIVLTACFYTLKSKKKKSKYDKLLIELFETSSGYIIDESEGGSATFLDSLNYLDNDEDSLEKKYILDLCYLTVWEDLKLDPSEQQFLQQLLVTLNLSEEELRKSLSDLAMFSERYTEKILLFEYSNPVKQFYKQSAATVKLLIIRNKDRLARELEESGELVVLLGHSTVRDLSAEEKTKVKEQLLDVCKTIPSLTIFLLPGGTVLLPLLVKFIPKLLPSSFQENRIEVDKKKK
;
A
#
# COMPACT_ATOMS: atom_id res chain seq x y z
N MET A 1 -8.05 -16.08 -6.19
CA MET A 1 -7.73 -15.66 -4.81
C MET A 1 -8.14 -14.20 -4.62
N ASN A 2 -8.64 -13.83 -3.44
CA ASN A 2 -9.00 -12.45 -3.09
C ASN A 2 -8.15 -12.01 -1.89
N PRO A 3 -7.10 -11.17 -2.06
CA PRO A 3 -6.21 -10.74 -0.98
C PRO A 3 -6.87 -9.86 0.09
N SER A 4 -8.15 -9.52 -0.07
CA SER A 4 -8.93 -8.76 0.92
C SER A 4 -9.97 -9.62 1.64
N ALA A 5 -10.03 -10.92 1.35
CA ALA A 5 -10.86 -11.88 2.08
C ALA A 5 -10.00 -12.66 3.08
N SER A 6 -10.62 -13.22 4.11
CA SER A 6 -9.94 -14.15 5.03
C SER A 6 -9.39 -15.38 4.29
N ASP A 7 -8.31 -15.93 4.83
CA ASP A 7 -7.61 -17.13 4.36
C ASP A 7 -7.00 -16.98 2.97
N TRP A 8 -6.75 -15.75 2.52
CA TRP A 8 -6.05 -15.50 1.28
C TRP A 8 -4.60 -15.95 1.34
N ILE A 9 -3.93 -15.88 2.50
CA ILE A 9 -2.57 -16.40 2.68
C ILE A 9 -2.56 -17.92 2.50
N LEU A 10 -3.50 -18.64 3.10
CA LEU A 10 -3.59 -20.10 2.94
C LEU A 10 -3.88 -20.48 1.49
N LYS A 11 -4.79 -19.75 0.82
CA LYS A 11 -5.06 -19.92 -0.61
C LYS A 11 -3.82 -19.62 -1.45
N PHE A 12 -3.04 -18.59 -1.11
CA PHE A 12 -1.80 -18.27 -1.79
C PHE A 12 -0.80 -19.43 -1.69
N LEU A 13 -0.56 -19.92 -0.48
CA LEU A 13 0.37 -21.02 -0.22
C LEU A 13 -0.05 -22.34 -0.87
N ASN A 14 -1.35 -22.57 -1.05
CA ASN A 14 -1.86 -23.74 -1.77
C ASN A 14 -1.76 -23.60 -3.30
N LEU A 15 -1.64 -22.38 -3.84
CA LEU A 15 -1.56 -22.12 -5.28
C LEU A 15 -0.13 -22.20 -5.83
N PHE A 16 0.86 -21.94 -4.96
CA PHE A 16 2.25 -21.78 -5.36
C PHE A 16 3.15 -22.75 -4.62
N GLU A 17 3.98 -23.45 -5.39
CA GLU A 17 5.00 -24.33 -4.85
C GLU A 17 6.24 -23.52 -4.43
N LYS A 18 7.06 -24.10 -3.54
CA LYS A 18 8.21 -23.40 -2.97
C LYS A 18 9.25 -23.07 -4.04
N GLU A 19 9.38 -23.95 -5.01
CA GLU A 19 10.29 -23.84 -6.15
C GLU A 19 9.97 -22.59 -6.99
N GLU A 20 8.68 -22.28 -7.16
CA GLU A 20 8.23 -21.11 -7.91
C GLU A 20 8.41 -19.80 -7.13
N LEU A 21 8.18 -19.86 -5.81
CA LEU A 21 8.27 -18.68 -4.96
C LEU A 21 9.72 -18.33 -4.61
N ILE A 22 10.58 -19.33 -4.43
CA ILE A 22 11.89 -19.18 -3.81
C ILE A 22 12.99 -19.56 -4.81
N ASP A 23 12.99 -20.80 -5.31
CA ASP A 23 14.11 -21.33 -6.10
C ASP A 23 14.21 -20.74 -7.52
N ALA A 24 13.14 -20.07 -7.98
CA ALA A 24 13.15 -19.27 -9.19
C ALA A 24 14.15 -18.09 -9.15
N PHE A 25 14.64 -17.71 -7.96
CA PHE A 25 15.55 -16.60 -7.76
C PHE A 25 16.84 -17.06 -7.06
N LYS A 26 17.97 -16.78 -7.69
CA LYS A 26 19.30 -17.23 -7.24
C LYS A 26 19.79 -16.48 -5.99
N ASN A 27 19.43 -15.21 -5.85
CA ASN A 27 19.90 -14.33 -4.79
C ASN A 27 18.93 -13.16 -4.56
N ASN A 28 19.20 -12.38 -3.50
CA ASN A 28 18.39 -11.23 -3.12
C ASN A 28 18.36 -10.13 -4.21
N HIS A 29 19.42 -9.96 -5.00
CA HIS A 29 19.46 -8.98 -6.09
C HIS A 29 18.54 -9.34 -7.23
N GLN A 30 18.53 -10.60 -7.65
CA GLN A 30 17.60 -11.05 -8.68
C GLN A 30 16.14 -10.90 -8.22
N PHE A 31 15.88 -11.20 -6.95
CA PHE A 31 14.54 -11.01 -6.37
C PHE A 31 14.16 -9.52 -6.28
N TYR A 32 15.09 -8.65 -5.90
CA TYR A 32 14.91 -7.20 -5.88
C TYR A 32 14.55 -6.66 -7.26
N GLU A 33 15.27 -7.05 -8.30
CA GLU A 33 14.96 -6.62 -9.68
C GLU A 33 13.60 -7.13 -10.14
N ALA A 34 13.21 -8.35 -9.76
CA ALA A 34 11.88 -8.86 -10.05
C ALA A 34 10.80 -8.03 -9.33
N LEU A 35 10.99 -7.67 -8.06
CA LEU A 35 10.08 -6.76 -7.34
C LEU A 35 10.01 -5.39 -8.01
N LYS A 36 11.14 -4.87 -8.50
CA LYS A 36 11.21 -3.58 -9.19
C LYS A 36 10.37 -3.59 -10.47
N GLN A 37 10.47 -4.64 -11.27
CA GLN A 37 9.65 -4.83 -12.48
C GLN A 37 8.14 -4.88 -12.21
N THR A 38 7.72 -5.34 -11.02
CA THR A 38 6.31 -5.34 -10.63
C THR A 38 5.80 -3.97 -10.17
N GLY A 39 6.69 -3.00 -9.95
CA GLY A 39 6.38 -1.69 -9.38
C GLY A 39 6.34 -1.66 -7.85
N PHE A 40 6.66 -2.78 -7.17
CA PHE A 40 6.64 -2.85 -5.70
C PHE A 40 7.62 -1.87 -5.06
N ILE A 41 8.85 -1.81 -5.57
CA ILE A 41 9.90 -0.88 -5.10
C ILE A 41 9.46 0.59 -5.26
N TYR A 42 8.73 0.89 -6.33
CA TYR A 42 8.23 2.23 -6.62
C TYR A 42 6.91 2.58 -5.90
N GLY A 43 6.39 1.67 -5.07
CA GLY A 43 5.14 1.88 -4.32
C GLY A 43 3.85 1.76 -5.13
N VAL A 44 3.94 1.32 -6.39
CA VAL A 44 2.80 1.21 -7.32
C VAL A 44 2.79 -0.17 -7.94
N SER A 45 2.49 -1.20 -7.15
CA SER A 45 2.46 -2.58 -7.66
C SER A 45 1.38 -2.77 -8.72
N VAL A 46 1.80 -3.01 -9.97
CA VAL A 46 0.91 -3.22 -11.14
C VAL A 46 0.72 -4.68 -11.49
N SER A 47 1.60 -5.56 -11.01
CA SER A 47 1.51 -7.01 -11.20
C SER A 47 2.00 -7.77 -9.97
N ALA A 48 1.48 -8.97 -9.76
CA ALA A 48 2.02 -9.87 -8.74
C ALA A 48 3.31 -10.51 -9.26
N LEU A 49 4.27 -10.74 -8.36
CA LEU A 49 5.55 -11.38 -8.70
C LEU A 49 5.38 -12.86 -9.12
N PRO A 50 4.53 -13.66 -8.46
CA PRO A 50 4.20 -14.99 -8.97
C PRO A 50 3.47 -14.91 -10.31
N LYS A 51 3.93 -15.70 -11.29
CA LYS A 51 3.45 -15.63 -12.68
C LYS A 51 2.16 -16.42 -12.95
N LYS A 52 1.75 -17.34 -12.06
CA LYS A 52 0.50 -18.10 -12.25
C LYS A 52 -0.71 -17.18 -12.11
N SER A 53 -1.78 -17.54 -12.81
CA SER A 53 -3.06 -16.87 -12.69
C SER A 53 -3.58 -16.92 -11.26
N LEU A 54 -3.88 -15.76 -10.68
CA LEU A 54 -4.50 -15.62 -9.36
C LEU A 54 -6.04 -15.80 -9.43
N GLY A 55 -6.56 -16.32 -10.55
CA GLY A 55 -7.98 -16.45 -10.87
C GLY A 55 -8.53 -15.25 -11.65
N ASN A 56 -9.86 -15.22 -11.79
CA ASN A 56 -10.54 -14.26 -12.68
C ASN A 56 -10.78 -12.88 -12.05
N LEU A 57 -10.40 -12.69 -10.78
CA LEU A 57 -10.62 -11.42 -10.08
C LEU A 57 -9.58 -10.39 -10.53
N LYS A 58 -10.07 -9.23 -10.99
CA LYS A 58 -9.21 -8.07 -11.18
C LYS A 58 -8.79 -7.53 -9.81
N LEU A 59 -7.52 -7.75 -9.47
CA LEU A 59 -6.95 -7.30 -8.20
C LEU A 59 -6.65 -5.80 -8.24
N THR A 60 -6.75 -5.14 -7.09
CA THR A 60 -6.33 -3.75 -6.94
C THR A 60 -4.82 -3.66 -6.74
N LYS A 61 -4.25 -2.48 -6.95
CA LYS A 61 -2.82 -2.23 -6.68
C LYS A 61 -2.45 -2.54 -5.23
N GLU A 62 -3.31 -2.18 -4.28
CA GLU A 62 -3.10 -2.47 -2.84
C GLU A 62 -3.05 -3.98 -2.58
N GLU A 63 -3.91 -4.75 -3.24
CA GLU A 63 -3.92 -6.21 -3.08
C GLU A 63 -2.72 -6.88 -3.71
N ILE A 64 -2.28 -6.38 -4.87
CA ILE A 64 -1.05 -6.83 -5.51
C ILE A 64 0.14 -6.49 -4.60
N THR A 65 0.18 -5.29 -4.01
CA THR A 65 1.20 -4.89 -3.03
C THR A 65 1.20 -5.83 -1.83
N LYS A 66 0.04 -6.24 -1.29
CA LYS A 66 -0.04 -7.23 -0.20
C LYS A 66 0.57 -8.57 -0.60
N ILE A 67 0.28 -9.05 -1.81
CA ILE A 67 0.85 -10.29 -2.34
C ILE A 67 2.37 -10.17 -2.43
N ASN A 68 2.88 -9.11 -3.05
CA ASN A 68 4.32 -8.91 -3.25
C ASN A 68 5.07 -8.74 -1.93
N LEU A 69 4.48 -8.04 -0.95
CA LEU A 69 5.04 -7.91 0.40
C LEU A 69 5.12 -9.29 1.09
N PHE A 70 4.04 -10.05 1.07
CA PHE A 70 4.02 -11.38 1.69
C PHE A 70 5.02 -12.33 1.01
N HIS A 71 5.06 -12.34 -0.32
CA HIS A 71 6.02 -13.13 -1.08
C HIS A 71 7.46 -12.72 -0.74
N ALA A 72 7.76 -11.43 -0.64
CA ALA A 72 9.10 -10.97 -0.29
C ALA A 72 9.53 -11.40 1.13
N LEU A 73 8.61 -11.39 2.09
CA LEU A 73 8.86 -11.89 3.45
C LEU A 73 9.10 -13.42 3.44
N LEU A 74 8.29 -14.18 2.70
CA LEU A 74 8.51 -15.63 2.53
C LEU A 74 9.87 -15.92 1.88
N PHE A 75 10.21 -15.18 0.83
CA PHE A 75 11.49 -15.29 0.15
C PHE A 75 12.64 -15.14 1.16
N GLN A 76 12.62 -14.06 1.94
CA GLN A 76 13.64 -13.78 2.94
C GLN A 76 13.70 -14.84 4.06
N PHE A 77 12.56 -15.40 4.48
CA PHE A 77 12.53 -16.49 5.46
C PHE A 77 13.24 -17.75 4.95
N PHE A 78 12.94 -18.16 3.71
CA PHE A 78 13.46 -19.41 3.16
C PHE A 78 14.92 -19.32 2.69
N GLN A 79 15.47 -18.12 2.49
CA GLN A 79 16.91 -17.95 2.25
C GLN A 79 17.76 -18.50 3.40
N THR A 80 17.30 -18.35 4.66
CA THR A 80 17.99 -18.82 5.86
C THR A 80 17.43 -20.15 6.39
N ASN A 81 16.17 -20.48 6.07
CA ASN A 81 15.46 -21.66 6.61
C ASN A 81 14.95 -22.59 5.50
N LYS A 82 15.84 -23.10 4.64
CA LYS A 82 15.48 -23.83 3.39
C LYS A 82 14.55 -25.03 3.58
N ASN A 83 14.61 -25.74 4.71
CA ASN A 83 13.81 -26.95 4.95
C ASN A 83 12.59 -26.70 5.85
N SER A 84 12.35 -25.46 6.25
CA SER A 84 11.21 -25.10 7.11
C SER A 84 9.86 -25.18 6.38
N SER A 85 8.80 -25.28 7.18
CA SER A 85 7.42 -25.28 6.68
C SER A 85 6.87 -23.86 6.50
N TYR A 86 5.71 -23.74 5.84
CA TYR A 86 5.03 -22.45 5.72
C TYR A 86 4.43 -21.96 7.05
N GLU A 87 4.03 -22.87 7.93
CA GLU A 87 3.53 -22.55 9.27
C GLU A 87 4.64 -21.92 10.13
N GLU A 88 5.87 -22.43 10.02
CA GLU A 88 7.05 -21.85 10.65
C GLU A 88 7.36 -20.47 10.09
N ALA A 89 7.26 -20.29 8.77
CA ALA A 89 7.45 -19.00 8.11
C ALA A 89 6.44 -17.95 8.61
N ILE A 90 5.14 -18.30 8.64
CA ILE A 90 4.08 -17.42 9.14
C ILE A 90 4.37 -17.02 10.60
N SER A 91 4.68 -18.01 11.45
CA SER A 91 4.98 -17.77 12.87
C SER A 91 6.19 -16.85 13.05
N ASN A 92 7.24 -17.02 12.25
CA ASN A 92 8.44 -16.21 12.30
C ASN A 92 8.20 -14.75 11.84
N ILE A 93 7.42 -14.57 10.77
CA ILE A 93 7.03 -13.23 10.29
C ILE A 93 6.16 -12.50 11.33
N LEU A 94 5.26 -13.21 12.01
CA LEU A 94 4.46 -12.64 13.11
C LEU A 94 5.35 -12.13 14.25
N LEU A 95 6.39 -12.90 14.64
CA LEU A 95 7.34 -12.49 15.67
C LEU A 95 8.10 -11.23 15.28
N PHE A 96 8.51 -11.12 14.01
CA PHE A 96 9.17 -9.93 13.48
C PHE A 96 8.28 -8.68 13.63
N TYR A 97 7.04 -8.72 13.15
CA TYR A 97 6.14 -7.57 13.25
C TYR A 97 5.83 -7.19 14.70
N ASN A 98 5.57 -8.18 15.56
CA ASN A 98 5.38 -7.96 16.99
C ASN A 98 6.58 -7.22 17.63
N GLN A 99 7.80 -7.58 17.24
CA GLN A 99 9.02 -6.93 17.74
C GLN A 99 9.20 -5.51 17.15
N LEU A 100 8.92 -5.33 15.86
CA LEU A 100 8.97 -4.02 15.19
C LEU A 100 8.04 -2.99 15.88
N GLU A 101 6.93 -3.47 16.44
CA GLU A 101 5.86 -2.64 17.00
C GLU A 101 5.83 -2.60 18.52
N LYS A 102 6.73 -3.31 19.19
CA LYS A 102 6.89 -3.28 20.64
C LYS A 102 6.88 -1.84 21.17
N GLY A 103 5.89 -1.52 22.01
CA GLY A 103 5.67 -0.17 22.58
C GLY A 103 4.72 0.76 21.82
N LYS A 104 4.13 0.35 20.69
CA LYS A 104 2.99 1.06 20.07
C LYS A 104 1.69 0.54 20.66
N THR A 105 1.02 1.33 21.50
CA THR A 105 -0.29 0.97 22.05
C THR A 105 -1.35 1.02 20.94
N GLY A 106 -2.16 -0.05 20.82
CA GLY A 106 -3.45 -0.01 20.13
C GLY A 106 -3.52 -0.38 18.64
N PHE A 107 -2.40 -0.54 17.91
CA PHE A 107 -2.48 -0.91 16.48
C PHE A 107 -2.66 -2.43 16.27
N PHE A 108 -1.88 -3.27 16.97
CA PHE A 108 -1.94 -4.74 16.80
C PHE A 108 -2.63 -5.48 17.93
N GLN A 109 -2.70 -4.88 19.11
CA GLN A 109 -3.40 -5.46 20.27
C GLN A 109 -4.91 -5.64 20.03
N LYS A 110 -5.50 -4.90 19.08
CA LYS A 110 -6.91 -5.06 18.69
C LYS A 110 -7.19 -6.32 17.87
N PHE A 111 -6.14 -6.99 17.38
CA PHE A 111 -6.25 -8.14 16.49
C PHE A 111 -5.96 -9.48 17.19
N SER A 112 -5.77 -9.49 18.52
CA SER A 112 -5.62 -10.73 19.31
C SER A 112 -6.90 -11.60 19.37
N LEU A 113 -7.97 -11.18 18.69
CA LEU A 113 -9.21 -11.94 18.51
C LEU A 113 -9.20 -12.81 17.23
N SER A 114 -8.12 -12.79 16.43
CA SER A 114 -8.01 -13.61 15.22
C SER A 114 -7.87 -15.10 15.54
N HIS A 115 -8.61 -15.95 14.83
CA HIS A 115 -8.72 -17.38 15.11
C HIS A 115 -7.49 -18.23 14.68
N SER A 116 -6.61 -17.72 13.81
CA SER A 116 -5.43 -18.45 13.31
C SER A 116 -4.22 -17.52 13.05
N PRO A 117 -2.97 -18.03 13.11
CA PRO A 117 -1.76 -17.25 12.79
C PRO A 117 -1.77 -16.64 11.39
N SER A 118 -2.31 -17.36 10.40
CA SER A 118 -2.45 -16.83 9.03
C SER A 118 -3.37 -15.62 9.01
N ASN A 119 -4.56 -15.69 9.64
CA ASN A 119 -5.46 -14.53 9.70
C ASN A 119 -4.83 -13.36 10.48
N SER A 120 -4.09 -13.62 11.57
CA SER A 120 -3.34 -12.56 12.25
C SER A 120 -2.39 -11.84 11.29
N LEU A 121 -1.65 -12.61 10.47
CA LEU A 121 -0.71 -12.04 9.50
C LEU A 121 -1.43 -11.26 8.39
N GLU A 122 -2.58 -11.74 7.90
CA GLU A 122 -3.41 -11.03 6.92
C GLU A 122 -3.85 -9.65 7.42
N HIS A 123 -4.24 -9.57 8.70
CA HIS A 123 -4.59 -8.32 9.36
C HIS A 123 -3.36 -7.42 9.53
N ILE A 124 -2.23 -7.98 9.95
CA ILE A 124 -0.98 -7.21 10.10
C ILE A 124 -0.58 -6.56 8.78
N LEU A 125 -0.53 -7.34 7.69
CA LEU A 125 -0.16 -6.83 6.38
C LEU A 125 -1.13 -5.75 5.89
N SER A 126 -2.43 -5.96 6.06
CA SER A 126 -3.45 -4.97 5.65
C SER A 126 -3.31 -3.66 6.42
N ALA A 127 -3.11 -3.75 7.74
CA ALA A 127 -2.93 -2.59 8.58
C ALA A 127 -1.60 -1.89 8.25
N ARG A 128 -0.52 -2.65 8.01
CA ARG A 128 0.80 -2.14 7.63
C ARG A 128 0.74 -1.29 6.37
N LEU A 129 0.06 -1.75 5.31
CA LEU A 129 -0.15 -0.99 4.07
C LEU A 129 -0.88 0.34 4.32
N GLN A 130 -1.92 0.33 5.16
CA GLN A 130 -2.64 1.56 5.52
C GLN A 130 -1.74 2.56 6.26
N SER A 131 -0.89 2.06 7.17
CA SER A 131 0.01 2.90 7.97
C SER A 131 1.21 3.46 7.20
N ALA A 132 1.71 2.74 6.19
CA ALA A 132 2.77 3.21 5.30
C ALA A 132 2.32 4.49 4.58
N ASN A 133 1.02 4.58 4.28
CA ASN A 133 0.40 5.77 3.69
C ASN A 133 0.04 6.86 4.72
N SER A 134 0.56 6.88 5.96
CA SER A 134 0.10 7.85 6.98
C SER A 134 1.20 8.42 7.89
N LEU A 135 2.43 8.56 7.40
CA LEU A 135 3.62 8.76 8.24
C LEU A 135 3.73 10.10 8.99
N LEU A 136 3.00 11.18 8.63
CA LEU A 136 3.01 12.40 9.44
C LEU A 136 1.95 12.38 10.54
N LYS A 137 2.42 12.20 11.78
CA LYS A 137 1.59 12.09 12.98
C LYS A 137 1.04 13.41 13.54
N LYS A 138 1.61 14.57 13.17
CA LYS A 138 1.15 15.89 13.71
C LYS A 138 0.22 16.65 12.76
N ASN A 139 0.41 16.51 11.46
CA ASN A 139 -0.52 16.96 10.43
C ASN A 139 -0.86 15.72 9.61
N THR A 140 -2.13 15.31 9.59
CA THR A 140 -2.69 14.06 9.01
C THR A 140 -2.49 13.93 7.49
N ILE A 141 -1.25 14.04 7.04
CA ILE A 141 -0.84 14.02 5.66
C ILE A 141 -0.22 12.65 5.41
N SER A 142 -0.91 11.87 4.60
CA SER A 142 -0.32 10.75 3.87
C SER A 142 0.74 11.33 2.96
N LEU A 143 2.02 11.24 3.30
CA LEU A 143 3.06 11.71 2.39
C LEU A 143 3.54 10.64 1.46
N LEU A 144 3.71 9.40 1.91
CA LEU A 144 4.39 8.37 1.13
C LEU A 144 3.42 7.35 0.56
N THR A 145 3.72 6.88 -0.65
CA THR A 145 3.09 5.69 -1.22
C THR A 145 3.63 4.43 -0.55
N HIS A 146 3.21 3.25 -1.05
CA HIS A 146 3.70 1.96 -0.57
C HIS A 146 5.20 1.71 -0.79
N ALA A 147 5.96 2.68 -1.34
CA ALA A 147 7.37 2.55 -1.67
C ALA A 147 8.19 2.11 -0.45
N LEU A 148 7.91 2.66 0.74
CA LEU A 148 8.63 2.33 1.97
C LEU A 148 8.43 0.90 2.49
N LEU A 149 7.50 0.12 1.94
CA LEU A 149 7.29 -1.27 2.39
C LEU A 149 8.50 -2.16 2.15
N TYR A 150 9.41 -1.81 1.25
CA TYR A 150 10.64 -2.57 1.08
C TYR A 150 11.57 -2.49 2.32
N LEU A 151 11.43 -1.46 3.17
CA LEU A 151 12.11 -1.40 4.47
C LEU A 151 11.72 -2.54 5.40
N ASP A 152 10.50 -3.07 5.28
CA ASP A 152 10.08 -4.25 6.05
C ASP A 152 10.90 -5.47 5.67
N ILE A 153 11.21 -5.65 4.38
CA ILE A 153 12.01 -6.78 3.87
C ILE A 153 13.46 -6.65 4.36
N LEU A 154 14.06 -5.47 4.21
CA LEU A 154 15.43 -5.19 4.67
C LEU A 154 15.54 -5.39 6.19
N SER A 155 14.57 -4.85 6.93
CA SER A 155 14.54 -4.97 8.40
C SER A 155 14.26 -6.40 8.85
N TYR A 156 13.48 -7.18 8.10
CA TYR A 156 13.24 -8.59 8.40
C TYR A 156 14.50 -9.43 8.17
N LYS A 157 15.21 -9.21 7.05
CA LYS A 157 16.53 -9.80 6.78
C LYS A 157 17.52 -9.51 7.92
N TYR A 158 17.53 -8.27 8.39
CA TYR A 158 18.41 -7.86 9.49
C TYR A 158 17.96 -8.46 10.84
N TRP A 159 16.65 -8.46 11.12
CA TRP A 159 16.07 -9.03 12.35
C TRP A 159 16.37 -10.52 12.53
N GLN A 160 16.44 -11.29 11.43
CA GLN A 160 16.85 -12.69 11.47
C GLN A 160 18.27 -12.89 12.05
N LYS A 161 19.14 -11.87 11.96
CA LYS A 161 20.49 -11.87 12.53
C LYS A 161 20.53 -11.29 13.93
N ASP A 162 19.86 -10.16 14.15
CA ASP A 162 19.76 -9.49 15.45
C ASP A 162 18.30 -9.05 15.75
N PRO A 163 17.52 -9.92 16.42
CA PRO A 163 16.12 -9.64 16.71
C PRO A 163 15.88 -8.40 17.59
N ASN A 164 16.84 -8.05 18.45
CA ASN A 164 16.65 -7.01 19.46
C ASN A 164 16.82 -5.60 18.90
N SER A 165 17.62 -5.42 17.84
CA SER A 165 17.89 -4.11 17.26
C SER A 165 17.08 -3.77 15.99
N ALA A 166 16.23 -4.68 15.50
CA ALA A 166 15.44 -4.48 14.28
C ALA A 166 14.62 -3.18 14.25
N LYS A 167 14.00 -2.79 15.37
CA LYS A 167 13.25 -1.53 15.46
C LYS A 167 14.15 -0.30 15.30
N LYS A 168 15.35 -0.34 15.87
CA LYS A 168 16.36 0.72 15.73
C LYS A 168 16.86 0.77 14.29
N TYR A 169 17.19 -0.38 13.72
CA TYR A 169 17.61 -0.52 12.32
C TYR A 169 16.55 0.03 11.36
N TYR A 170 15.29 -0.40 11.47
CA TYR A 170 14.19 0.11 10.64
C TYR A 170 14.11 1.63 10.69
N ARG A 171 14.16 2.23 11.89
CA ARG A 171 14.08 3.69 12.07
C ARG A 171 15.28 4.40 11.44
N GLN A 172 16.46 3.84 11.57
CA GLN A 172 17.66 4.39 10.94
C GLN A 172 17.53 4.37 9.41
N GLN A 173 17.13 3.24 8.83
CA GLN A 173 16.93 3.12 7.38
C GLN A 173 15.82 4.04 6.87
N GLU A 174 14.70 4.13 7.58
CA GLU A 174 13.60 5.06 7.28
C GLU A 174 14.09 6.51 7.26
N THR A 175 14.84 6.94 8.28
CA THR A 175 15.43 8.28 8.32
C THR A 175 16.39 8.51 7.17
N ILE A 176 17.30 7.57 6.89
CA ILE A 176 18.30 7.72 5.82
C ILE A 176 17.61 7.87 4.46
N VAL A 177 16.68 6.97 4.13
CA VAL A 177 15.95 6.98 2.87
C VAL A 177 15.19 8.30 2.70
N LEU A 178 14.47 8.73 3.73
CA LEU A 178 13.66 9.95 3.67
C LEU A 178 14.50 11.21 3.60
N THR A 179 15.62 11.28 4.33
CA THR A 179 16.54 12.41 4.26
C THR A 179 17.24 12.46 2.89
N ALA A 180 17.59 11.32 2.30
CA ALA A 180 18.13 11.26 0.93
C ALA A 180 17.10 11.80 -0.09
N CYS A 181 15.85 11.33 0.00
CA CYS A 181 14.75 11.81 -0.84
C CYS A 181 14.52 13.32 -0.66
N PHE A 182 14.58 13.82 0.57
CA PHE A 182 14.44 15.24 0.88
C PHE A 182 15.53 16.09 0.22
N TYR A 183 16.81 15.72 0.37
CA TYR A 183 17.90 16.48 -0.25
C TYR A 183 17.88 16.37 -1.78
N THR A 184 17.45 15.23 -2.33
CA THR A 184 17.21 15.09 -3.77
C THR A 184 16.12 16.06 -4.24
N LEU A 185 15.03 16.20 -3.48
CA LEU A 185 13.97 17.15 -3.78
C LEU A 185 14.42 18.62 -3.60
N LYS A 186 15.30 18.90 -2.62
CA LYS A 186 15.87 20.22 -2.38
C LYS A 186 16.85 20.64 -3.50
N SER A 187 17.51 19.69 -4.16
CA SER A 187 18.45 19.98 -5.25
C SER A 187 17.78 20.43 -6.56
N LYS A 188 16.48 20.12 -6.76
CA LYS A 188 15.73 20.53 -7.97
C LYS A 188 15.82 22.04 -8.18
N LYS A 189 16.25 22.46 -9.38
CA LYS A 189 16.39 23.89 -9.72
C LYS A 189 15.04 24.57 -9.84
N LYS A 190 14.09 23.92 -10.51
CA LYS A 190 12.70 24.39 -10.64
C LYS A 190 11.78 23.52 -9.81
N LYS A 191 11.42 24.02 -8.63
CA LYS A 191 10.50 23.33 -7.72
C LYS A 191 9.06 23.62 -8.10
N SER A 192 8.28 22.58 -8.34
CA SER A 192 6.83 22.68 -8.52
C SER A 192 6.15 23.17 -7.23
N LYS A 193 4.88 23.59 -7.31
CA LYS A 193 4.09 23.88 -6.09
C LYS A 193 4.03 22.67 -5.15
N TYR A 194 4.07 21.49 -5.74
CA TYR A 194 4.06 20.22 -5.04
C TYR A 194 5.37 19.98 -4.30
N ASP A 195 6.51 20.18 -4.96
CA ASP A 195 7.85 20.03 -4.36
C ASP A 195 8.06 20.96 -3.17
N LYS A 196 7.62 22.23 -3.29
CA LYS A 196 7.72 23.21 -2.19
C LYS A 196 6.94 22.79 -0.96
N LEU A 197 5.73 22.26 -1.15
CA LEU A 197 4.89 21.77 -0.08
C LEU A 197 5.54 20.56 0.62
N LEU A 198 6.11 19.63 -0.15
CA LEU A 198 6.82 18.49 0.42
C LEU A 198 8.02 18.93 1.25
N ILE A 199 8.85 19.83 0.72
CA ILE A 199 10.01 20.37 1.43
C ILE A 199 9.58 21.00 2.76
N GLU A 200 8.55 21.86 2.73
CA GLU A 200 8.00 22.49 3.94
C GLU A 200 7.51 21.44 4.96
N LEU A 201 6.86 20.37 4.49
CA LEU A 201 6.39 19.29 5.35
C LEU A 201 7.51 18.49 5.99
N PHE A 202 8.64 18.32 5.30
CA PHE A 202 9.82 17.68 5.85
C PHE A 202 10.52 18.59 6.87
N GLU A 203 10.76 19.85 6.53
CA GLU A 203 11.40 20.85 7.42
C GLU A 203 10.61 21.05 8.72
N THR A 204 9.28 21.10 8.63
CA THR A 204 8.40 21.25 9.81
C THR A 204 8.21 19.95 10.61
N SER A 205 8.71 18.81 10.13
CA SER A 205 8.51 17.53 10.79
C SER A 205 9.52 17.30 11.91
N SER A 206 9.06 17.31 13.16
CA SER A 206 9.91 17.06 14.34
C SER A 206 10.47 15.62 14.45
N GLY A 207 10.20 14.76 13.46
CA GLY A 207 10.62 13.36 13.43
C GLY A 207 11.95 13.14 12.69
N TYR A 208 12.35 14.09 11.86
CA TYR A 208 13.61 14.03 11.11
C TYR A 208 14.44 15.24 11.52
N ILE A 209 15.66 14.99 12.02
CA ILE A 209 16.62 16.08 12.28
C ILE A 209 17.23 16.40 10.93
N ILE A 210 16.61 17.36 10.22
CA ILE A 210 17.10 17.87 8.96
C ILE A 210 17.91 19.13 9.28
N ASP A 211 19.16 19.15 8.84
CA ASP A 211 19.98 20.35 8.90
C ASP A 211 19.52 21.30 7.79
N GLU A 212 18.82 22.37 8.18
CA GLU A 212 18.26 23.36 7.26
C GLU A 212 19.35 24.26 6.64
N SER A 213 20.58 24.25 7.19
CA SER A 213 21.69 25.08 6.73
C SER A 213 22.17 24.71 5.31
N GLU A 214 22.91 25.62 4.67
CA GLU A 214 23.50 25.37 3.34
C GLU A 214 24.46 24.16 3.31
N GLY A 215 25.01 23.75 4.47
CA GLY A 215 25.89 22.58 4.60
C GLY A 215 25.18 21.26 4.91
N GLY A 216 23.86 21.27 5.15
CA GLY A 216 23.14 20.09 5.64
C GLY A 216 23.20 18.87 4.71
N SER A 217 23.25 19.08 3.39
CA SER A 217 23.40 17.99 2.42
C SER A 217 24.78 17.33 2.51
N ALA A 218 25.84 18.10 2.72
CA ALA A 218 27.20 17.57 2.89
C ALA A 218 27.30 16.76 4.20
N THR A 219 26.79 17.32 5.31
CA THR A 219 26.71 16.61 6.60
C THR A 219 25.94 15.28 6.48
N PHE A 220 24.85 15.28 5.71
CA PHE A 220 24.10 14.05 5.45
C PHE A 220 24.89 13.05 4.62
N LEU A 221 25.51 13.46 3.52
CA LEU A 221 26.35 12.58 2.71
C LEU A 221 27.49 11.99 3.55
N ASP A 222 28.15 12.80 4.38
CA ASP A 222 29.18 12.33 5.31
C ASP A 222 28.64 11.28 6.29
N SER A 223 27.39 11.40 6.73
CA SER A 223 26.75 10.41 7.60
C SER A 223 26.51 9.06 6.92
N LEU A 224 26.42 9.02 5.58
CA LEU A 224 26.24 7.78 4.82
C LEU A 224 27.54 6.98 4.70
N ASN A 225 28.72 7.60 4.90
CA ASN A 225 30.00 6.89 4.92
C ASN A 225 30.11 5.87 6.06
N TYR A 226 29.21 5.93 7.05
CA TYR A 226 29.12 4.97 8.14
C TYR A 226 28.15 3.81 7.86
N LEU A 227 27.52 3.79 6.68
CA LEU A 227 26.80 2.60 6.21
C LEU A 227 27.77 1.46 5.97
N ASP A 228 27.26 0.23 6.02
CA ASP A 228 28.07 -0.96 5.74
C ASP A 228 28.74 -0.82 4.36
N ASN A 229 30.03 -1.14 4.27
CA ASN A 229 30.84 -0.96 3.07
C ASN A 229 30.63 -2.06 2.02
N ASP A 230 29.62 -2.92 2.21
CA ASP A 230 29.22 -3.89 1.21
C ASP A 230 28.83 -3.18 -0.10
N GLU A 231 29.60 -3.45 -1.16
CA GLU A 231 29.35 -2.96 -2.52
C GLU A 231 28.05 -3.53 -3.09
N ASP A 232 27.58 -4.68 -2.57
CA ASP A 232 26.33 -5.31 -3.00
C ASP A 232 25.16 -5.04 -2.03
N SER A 233 25.19 -3.91 -1.30
CA SER A 233 24.11 -3.56 -0.38
C SER A 233 22.81 -3.18 -1.11
N LEU A 234 21.73 -3.91 -0.82
CA LEU A 234 20.38 -3.61 -1.30
C LEU A 234 19.81 -2.36 -0.67
N GLU A 235 20.22 -2.01 0.55
CA GLU A 235 19.86 -0.77 1.23
C GLU A 235 20.29 0.43 0.39
N LYS A 236 21.54 0.42 -0.12
CA LYS A 236 22.09 1.49 -0.96
C LYS A 236 21.38 1.60 -2.31
N LYS A 237 21.15 0.46 -2.97
CA LYS A 237 20.41 0.40 -4.26
C LYS A 237 18.99 0.94 -4.10
N TYR A 238 18.35 0.60 -2.98
CA TYR A 238 17.01 1.07 -2.66
C TYR A 238 16.96 2.58 -2.34
N ILE A 239 17.94 3.12 -1.60
CA ILE A 239 18.08 4.58 -1.40
C ILE A 239 18.16 5.29 -2.75
N LEU A 240 19.00 4.80 -3.66
CA LEU A 240 19.19 5.37 -4.98
C LEU A 240 17.90 5.33 -5.81
N ASP A 241 17.23 4.17 -5.89
CA ASP A 241 15.97 4.01 -6.64
C ASP A 241 14.88 4.98 -6.14
N LEU A 242 14.76 5.20 -4.82
CA LEU A 242 13.80 6.14 -4.28
C LEU A 242 14.18 7.60 -4.53
N CYS A 243 15.47 7.95 -4.45
CA CYS A 243 15.94 9.29 -4.81
C CYS A 243 15.62 9.58 -6.29
N TYR A 244 15.85 8.63 -7.19
CA TYR A 244 15.43 8.79 -8.59
C TYR A 244 13.94 9.02 -8.74
N LEU A 245 13.14 8.24 -8.01
CA LEU A 245 11.70 8.41 -8.03
C LEU A 245 11.24 9.81 -7.56
N THR A 246 12.02 10.52 -6.72
CA THR A 246 11.68 11.88 -6.29
C THR A 246 11.81 12.94 -7.38
N VAL A 247 12.76 12.78 -8.29
CA VAL A 247 13.02 13.71 -9.39
C VAL A 247 12.37 13.27 -10.69
N TRP A 248 11.63 12.16 -10.64
CA TRP A 248 10.94 11.58 -11.77
C TRP A 248 9.66 12.36 -12.15
N GLU A 249 9.79 13.33 -13.04
CA GLU A 249 8.64 14.02 -13.63
C GLU A 249 8.56 13.85 -15.15
N ASP A 250 9.64 14.19 -15.89
CA ASP A 250 9.64 14.23 -17.35
C ASP A 250 10.86 13.53 -18.00
N LEU A 251 11.48 12.57 -17.29
CA LEU A 251 12.76 11.90 -17.70
C LEU A 251 13.97 12.83 -17.84
N LYS A 252 13.82 14.12 -17.51
CA LYS A 252 14.85 15.14 -17.69
C LYS A 252 15.33 15.62 -16.33
N LEU A 253 16.51 15.16 -15.95
CA LEU A 253 17.21 15.67 -14.80
C LEU A 253 17.88 17.00 -15.14
N ASP A 254 17.68 18.00 -14.29
CA ASP A 254 18.44 19.24 -14.37
C ASP A 254 19.87 19.06 -13.81
N PRO A 255 20.84 19.92 -14.17
CA PRO A 255 22.23 19.74 -13.77
C PRO A 255 22.44 19.70 -12.24
N SER A 256 21.61 20.38 -11.45
CA SER A 256 21.71 20.36 -9.98
C SER A 256 21.22 19.03 -9.40
N GLU A 257 20.17 18.45 -9.99
CA GLU A 257 19.69 17.11 -9.64
C GLU A 257 20.73 16.04 -10.00
N GLN A 258 21.31 16.12 -11.20
CA GLN A 258 22.36 15.21 -11.65
C GLN A 258 23.59 15.28 -10.74
N GLN A 259 24.05 16.49 -10.39
CA GLN A 259 25.19 16.67 -9.51
C GLN A 259 24.95 16.05 -8.12
N PHE A 260 23.77 16.28 -7.53
CA PHE A 260 23.44 15.69 -6.23
C PHE A 260 23.39 14.15 -6.29
N LEU A 261 22.74 13.59 -7.31
CA LEU A 261 22.63 12.14 -7.48
C LEU A 261 23.99 11.48 -7.75
N GLN A 262 24.89 12.15 -8.48
CA GLN A 262 26.28 11.70 -8.65
C GLN A 262 27.05 11.71 -7.33
N GLN A 263 26.91 12.76 -6.52
CA GLN A 263 27.52 12.80 -5.18
C GLN A 263 26.99 11.66 -4.31
N LEU A 264 25.67 11.45 -4.29
CA LEU A 264 25.04 10.36 -3.56
C LEU A 264 25.56 8.99 -4.03
N LEU A 265 25.66 8.76 -5.33
CA LEU A 265 26.20 7.52 -5.89
C LEU A 265 27.63 7.26 -5.41
N VAL A 266 28.51 8.26 -5.49
CA VAL A 266 29.90 8.15 -5.04
C VAL A 266 29.96 7.84 -3.55
N THR A 267 29.17 8.55 -2.73
CA THR A 267 29.06 8.32 -1.29
C THR A 267 28.55 6.91 -0.95
N LEU A 268 27.63 6.37 -1.75
CA LEU A 268 27.13 5.00 -1.57
C LEU A 268 28.11 3.94 -2.11
N ASN A 269 29.21 4.32 -2.76
CA ASN A 269 30.12 3.40 -3.45
C ASN A 269 29.39 2.51 -4.46
N LEU A 270 28.45 3.09 -5.22
CA LEU A 270 27.73 2.41 -6.31
C LEU A 270 28.38 2.75 -7.65
N SER A 271 28.28 1.85 -8.62
CA SER A 271 28.86 2.07 -9.95
C SER A 271 27.96 2.93 -10.85
N GLU A 272 28.53 3.70 -11.78
CA GLU A 272 27.75 4.44 -12.79
C GLU A 272 26.87 3.51 -13.66
N GLU A 273 27.25 2.24 -13.81
CA GLU A 273 26.41 1.24 -14.48
C GLU A 273 25.11 0.97 -13.70
N GLU A 274 25.18 0.86 -12.37
CA GLU A 274 23.98 0.72 -11.52
C GLU A 274 23.09 1.95 -11.58
N LEU A 275 23.69 3.14 -11.71
CA LEU A 275 22.98 4.40 -11.96
C LEU A 275 22.15 4.35 -13.23
N ARG A 276 22.81 4.03 -14.34
CA ARG A 276 22.21 3.97 -15.67
C ARG A 276 21.12 2.92 -15.72
N LYS A 277 21.33 1.79 -15.04
CA LYS A 277 20.36 0.71 -14.92
C LYS A 277 19.11 1.15 -14.14
N SER A 278 19.26 1.75 -12.95
CA SER A 278 18.14 2.24 -12.14
C SER A 278 17.26 3.23 -12.93
N LEU A 279 17.89 4.20 -13.60
CA LEU A 279 17.22 5.16 -14.49
C LEU A 279 16.47 4.48 -15.63
N SER A 280 17.15 3.57 -16.33
CA SER A 280 16.56 2.84 -17.46
C SER A 280 15.36 2.00 -17.01
N ASP A 281 15.45 1.34 -15.86
CA ASP A 281 14.38 0.48 -15.35
C ASP A 281 13.14 1.30 -14.95
N LEU A 282 13.34 2.44 -14.31
CA LEU A 282 12.24 3.35 -13.98
C LEU A 282 11.59 3.94 -15.25
N ALA A 283 12.39 4.28 -16.27
CA ALA A 283 11.92 4.72 -17.58
C ALA A 283 11.02 3.68 -18.24
N MET A 284 11.55 2.48 -18.40
CA MET A 284 10.83 1.36 -19.02
C MET A 284 9.55 1.02 -18.24
N PHE A 285 9.59 1.06 -16.91
CA PHE A 285 8.42 0.79 -16.09
C PHE A 285 7.35 1.88 -16.27
N SER A 286 7.72 3.16 -16.20
CA SER A 286 6.78 4.28 -16.36
C SER A 286 6.15 4.31 -17.75
N GLU A 287 6.94 4.08 -18.81
CA GLU A 287 6.44 3.98 -20.19
C GLU A 287 5.47 2.80 -20.35
N ARG A 288 5.86 1.61 -19.88
CA ARG A 288 5.07 0.38 -20.05
C ARG A 288 3.69 0.46 -19.40
N TYR A 289 3.58 1.09 -18.25
CA TYR A 289 2.33 1.13 -17.48
C TYR A 289 1.62 2.48 -17.55
N THR A 290 2.19 3.48 -18.23
CA THR A 290 1.68 4.87 -18.31
C THR A 290 1.32 5.43 -16.92
N GLU A 291 2.08 5.00 -15.91
CA GLU A 291 1.80 5.33 -14.52
C GLU A 291 2.47 6.65 -14.18
N LYS A 292 1.68 7.57 -13.62
CA LYS A 292 2.25 8.69 -12.86
C LYS A 292 2.71 8.13 -11.52
N ILE A 293 3.98 7.77 -11.45
CA ILE A 293 4.60 7.24 -10.24
C ILE A 293 4.99 8.45 -9.39
N LEU A 294 4.41 8.53 -8.21
CA LEU A 294 4.76 9.57 -7.25
C LEU A 294 5.30 8.88 -6.01
N LEU A 295 6.50 9.29 -5.56
CA LEU A 295 6.96 8.86 -4.24
C LEU A 295 6.03 9.42 -3.15
N PHE A 296 5.56 10.65 -3.39
CA PHE A 296 4.73 11.36 -2.46
C PHE A 296 3.33 11.67 -3.02
N GLU A 297 2.28 11.57 -2.21
CA GLU A 297 0.93 11.99 -2.61
C GLU A 297 0.33 12.98 -1.60
N TYR A 298 0.35 14.29 -1.89
CA TYR A 298 -0.38 15.23 -1.02
C TYR A 298 -1.87 15.20 -1.34
N SER A 299 -2.69 14.92 -0.34
CA SER A 299 -4.11 15.23 -0.40
C SER A 299 -4.65 15.64 0.97
N ASN A 300 -5.65 16.53 0.96
CA ASN A 300 -6.34 16.90 2.18
C ASN A 300 -6.91 15.62 2.85
N PRO A 301 -6.71 15.41 4.16
CA PRO A 301 -7.06 14.16 4.84
C PRO A 301 -8.52 13.76 4.63
N VAL A 302 -9.44 14.73 4.65
CA VAL A 302 -10.88 14.48 4.45
C VAL A 302 -11.17 14.06 3.00
N LYS A 303 -10.55 14.74 2.04
CA LYS A 303 -10.69 14.40 0.61
C LYS A 303 -10.09 13.02 0.31
N GLN A 304 -8.95 12.71 0.92
CA GLN A 304 -8.29 11.41 0.80
C GLN A 304 -9.14 10.30 1.38
N PHE A 305 -9.63 10.48 2.60
CA PHE A 305 -10.53 9.55 3.27
C PHE A 305 -11.76 9.28 2.40
N TYR A 306 -12.42 10.32 1.88
CA TYR A 306 -13.57 10.14 1.00
C TYR A 306 -13.21 9.40 -0.29
N LYS A 307 -12.09 9.75 -0.95
CA LYS A 307 -11.63 9.10 -2.20
C LYS A 307 -11.35 7.61 -1.97
N GLN A 308 -10.58 7.27 -0.94
CA GLN A 308 -10.24 5.89 -0.59
C GLN A 308 -11.50 5.12 -0.18
N SER A 309 -12.30 5.67 0.72
CA SER A 309 -13.57 5.09 1.17
C SER A 309 -14.50 4.80 0.00
N ALA A 310 -14.68 5.75 -0.92
CA ALA A 310 -15.52 5.56 -2.09
C ALA A 310 -14.99 4.46 -3.02
N ALA A 311 -13.68 4.37 -3.22
CA ALA A 311 -13.08 3.29 -4.00
C ALA A 311 -13.30 1.91 -3.35
N THR A 312 -13.06 1.80 -2.05
CA THR A 312 -13.27 0.56 -1.28
C THR A 312 -14.73 0.12 -1.31
N VAL A 313 -15.68 1.04 -1.07
CA VAL A 313 -17.11 0.71 -1.09
C VAL A 313 -17.55 0.23 -2.48
N LYS A 314 -17.12 0.92 -3.56
CA LYS A 314 -17.42 0.47 -4.93
C LYS A 314 -16.88 -0.93 -5.20
N LEU A 315 -15.64 -1.20 -4.78
CA LEU A 315 -15.01 -2.50 -4.96
C LEU A 315 -15.78 -3.60 -4.22
N LEU A 316 -16.19 -3.34 -2.98
CA LEU A 316 -16.98 -4.28 -2.18
C LEU A 316 -18.33 -4.60 -2.83
N ILE A 317 -19.02 -3.59 -3.38
CA ILE A 317 -20.26 -3.80 -4.14
C ILE A 317 -20.00 -4.67 -5.37
N ILE A 318 -19.02 -4.30 -6.20
CA ILE A 318 -18.72 -5.01 -7.45
C ILE A 318 -18.33 -6.47 -7.19
N ARG A 319 -17.58 -6.74 -6.13
CA ARG A 319 -17.13 -8.10 -5.78
C ARG A 319 -18.24 -9.00 -5.28
N ASN A 320 -19.24 -8.41 -4.65
CA ASN A 320 -20.36 -9.13 -4.09
C ASN A 320 -21.62 -8.95 -4.91
N LYS A 321 -21.52 -8.47 -6.16
CA LYS A 321 -22.66 -8.04 -6.97
C LYS A 321 -23.79 -9.08 -7.03
N ASP A 322 -23.47 -10.35 -7.25
CA ASP A 322 -24.46 -11.41 -7.47
C ASP A 322 -25.09 -11.87 -6.16
N ARG A 323 -24.38 -11.70 -5.04
CA ARG A 323 -24.93 -11.97 -3.70
C ARG A 323 -25.77 -10.78 -3.22
N LEU A 324 -25.25 -9.58 -3.36
CA LEU A 324 -25.96 -8.36 -2.99
C LEU A 324 -27.25 -8.19 -3.79
N ALA A 325 -27.25 -8.53 -5.08
CA ALA A 325 -28.45 -8.53 -5.92
C ALA A 325 -29.55 -9.44 -5.33
N ARG A 326 -29.22 -10.70 -5.04
CA ARG A 326 -30.17 -11.67 -4.46
C ARG A 326 -30.70 -11.21 -3.09
N GLU A 327 -29.83 -10.75 -2.21
CA GLU A 327 -30.21 -10.32 -0.85
C GLU A 327 -31.06 -9.02 -0.89
N LEU A 328 -30.87 -8.16 -1.90
CA LEU A 328 -31.70 -6.98 -2.11
C LEU A 328 -33.07 -7.36 -2.70
N GLU A 329 -33.14 -8.33 -3.61
CA GLU A 329 -34.41 -8.84 -4.17
C GLU A 329 -35.34 -9.42 -3.09
N GLU A 330 -34.77 -10.02 -2.05
CA GLU A 330 -35.53 -10.49 -0.87
C GLU A 330 -36.13 -9.34 -0.03
N SER A 331 -35.66 -8.10 -0.23
CA SER A 331 -36.12 -6.91 0.49
C SER A 331 -36.69 -5.85 -0.45
N GLY A 332 -37.93 -6.07 -0.91
CA GLY A 332 -38.61 -5.16 -1.85
C GLY A 332 -38.73 -3.71 -1.37
N GLU A 333 -38.98 -3.48 -0.06
CA GLU A 333 -39.03 -2.11 0.51
C GLU A 333 -37.66 -1.40 0.39
N LEU A 334 -36.56 -2.10 0.70
CA LEU A 334 -35.21 -1.55 0.61
C LEU A 334 -34.88 -1.13 -0.83
N VAL A 335 -35.23 -1.97 -1.82
CA VAL A 335 -35.01 -1.68 -3.24
C VAL A 335 -35.74 -0.39 -3.66
N VAL A 336 -37.00 -0.23 -3.24
CA VAL A 336 -37.79 0.97 -3.53
C VAL A 336 -37.16 2.21 -2.91
N LEU A 337 -36.79 2.15 -1.63
CA LEU A 337 -36.21 3.29 -0.92
C LEU A 337 -34.82 3.68 -1.46
N LEU A 338 -33.98 2.70 -1.81
CA LEU A 338 -32.71 2.93 -2.50
C LEU A 338 -32.94 3.56 -3.88
N GLY A 339 -33.96 3.12 -4.61
CA GLY A 339 -34.38 3.74 -5.87
C GLY A 339 -34.79 5.20 -5.70
N HIS A 340 -35.64 5.50 -4.70
CA HIS A 340 -36.06 6.87 -4.38
C HIS A 340 -34.88 7.78 -4.03
N SER A 341 -33.86 7.27 -3.33
CA SER A 341 -32.65 8.02 -2.98
C SER A 341 -31.85 8.53 -4.20
N THR A 342 -32.09 7.98 -5.38
CA THR A 342 -31.47 8.44 -6.64
C THR A 342 -32.18 9.63 -7.28
N VAL A 343 -33.44 9.89 -6.90
CA VAL A 343 -34.32 10.89 -7.52
C VAL A 343 -34.67 12.03 -6.56
N ARG A 344 -34.86 11.72 -5.27
CA ARG A 344 -35.18 12.70 -4.22
C ARG A 344 -34.45 12.38 -2.92
N ASP A 345 -34.41 13.36 -2.03
CA ASP A 345 -34.00 13.11 -0.66
C ASP A 345 -35.03 12.26 0.08
N LEU A 346 -34.52 11.30 0.86
CA LEU A 346 -35.30 10.48 1.76
C LEU A 346 -35.63 11.25 3.07
N SER A 347 -36.82 11.00 3.62
CA SER A 347 -37.23 11.50 4.94
C SER A 347 -36.38 10.91 6.06
N ALA A 348 -36.48 11.45 7.28
CA ALA A 348 -35.73 10.93 8.43
C ALA A 348 -36.11 9.47 8.76
N GLU A 349 -37.39 9.12 8.62
CA GLU A 349 -37.92 7.77 8.84
C GLU A 349 -37.42 6.81 7.76
N GLU A 350 -37.49 7.22 6.49
CA GLU A 350 -36.98 6.43 5.35
C GLU A 350 -35.48 6.16 5.46
N LYS A 351 -34.69 7.17 5.89
CA LYS A 351 -33.25 7.01 6.11
C LYS A 351 -32.95 5.99 7.20
N THR A 352 -33.73 5.98 8.28
CA THR A 352 -33.57 5.01 9.37
C THR A 352 -33.86 3.59 8.88
N LYS A 353 -34.96 3.40 8.15
CA LYS A 353 -35.32 2.10 7.55
C LYS A 353 -34.24 1.59 6.57
N VAL A 354 -33.79 2.43 5.64
CA VAL A 354 -32.72 2.07 4.69
C VAL A 354 -31.46 1.66 5.43
N LYS A 355 -31.08 2.39 6.48
CA LYS A 355 -29.89 2.07 7.27
C LYS A 355 -30.01 0.70 7.94
N GLU A 356 -31.13 0.41 8.59
CA GLU A 356 -31.36 -0.86 9.29
C GLU A 356 -31.38 -2.04 8.33
N GLN A 357 -32.19 -1.97 7.28
CA GLN A 357 -32.32 -3.05 6.29
C GLN A 357 -31.01 -3.28 5.52
N LEU A 358 -30.27 -2.21 5.18
CA LEU A 358 -28.99 -2.36 4.51
C LEU A 358 -27.91 -2.96 5.44
N LEU A 359 -27.97 -2.69 6.74
CA LEU A 359 -27.09 -3.36 7.71
C LEU A 359 -27.42 -4.85 7.85
N ASP A 360 -28.70 -5.23 7.75
CA ASP A 360 -29.09 -6.64 7.72
C ASP A 360 -28.55 -7.37 6.49
N VAL A 361 -28.62 -6.76 5.31
CA VAL A 361 -27.94 -7.28 4.10
C VAL A 361 -26.42 -7.38 4.31
N CYS A 362 -25.81 -6.42 5.02
CA CYS A 362 -24.37 -6.49 5.30
C CYS A 362 -23.99 -7.63 6.26
N LYS A 363 -24.88 -8.07 7.15
CA LYS A 363 -24.63 -9.19 8.08
C LYS A 363 -24.51 -10.51 7.35
N THR A 364 -25.23 -10.68 6.23
CA THR A 364 -25.21 -11.95 5.49
C THR A 364 -23.94 -12.09 4.66
N ILE A 365 -23.32 -10.99 4.22
CA ILE A 365 -22.14 -10.99 3.34
C ILE A 365 -20.85 -10.73 4.15
N PRO A 366 -19.96 -11.73 4.36
CA PRO A 366 -18.80 -11.59 5.26
C PRO A 366 -17.87 -10.41 4.96
N SER A 367 -17.67 -10.05 3.68
CA SER A 367 -16.81 -8.91 3.32
C SER A 367 -17.44 -7.54 3.60
N LEU A 368 -18.76 -7.48 3.83
CA LEU A 368 -19.49 -6.26 4.20
C LEU A 368 -19.65 -6.11 5.72
N THR A 369 -19.20 -7.07 6.52
CA THR A 369 -19.22 -6.97 7.99
C THR A 369 -18.44 -5.75 8.50
N ILE A 370 -17.51 -5.20 7.72
CA ILE A 370 -16.81 -3.95 8.03
C ILE A 370 -17.75 -2.76 8.31
N PHE A 371 -18.93 -2.73 7.68
CA PHE A 371 -19.93 -1.67 7.90
C PHE A 371 -20.62 -1.77 9.27
N LEU A 372 -20.53 -2.94 9.93
CA LEU A 372 -21.09 -3.20 11.26
C LEU A 372 -20.12 -2.83 12.39
N LEU A 373 -18.83 -2.65 12.07
CA LEU A 373 -17.81 -2.26 13.06
C LEU A 373 -18.01 -0.81 13.53
N PRO A 374 -17.56 -0.45 14.76
CA PRO A 374 -17.59 0.93 15.24
C PRO A 374 -16.90 1.88 14.25
N GLY A 375 -17.64 2.86 13.73
CA GLY A 375 -17.18 3.80 12.69
C GLY A 375 -17.44 3.36 11.25
N GLY A 376 -17.77 2.09 10.99
CA GLY A 376 -18.14 1.58 9.66
C GLY A 376 -19.43 2.19 9.11
N THR A 377 -20.31 2.66 9.99
CA THR A 377 -21.54 3.37 9.63
C THR A 377 -21.30 4.73 8.96
N VAL A 378 -20.10 5.30 9.06
CA VAL A 378 -19.70 6.50 8.31
C VAL A 378 -19.66 6.21 6.80
N LEU A 379 -19.47 4.95 6.40
CA LEU A 379 -19.38 4.53 5.01
C LEU A 379 -20.73 4.12 4.40
N LEU A 380 -21.77 3.89 5.21
CA LEU A 380 -23.13 3.54 4.76
C LEU A 380 -23.71 4.51 3.71
N PRO A 381 -23.57 5.85 3.83
CA PRO A 381 -24.05 6.77 2.80
C PRO A 381 -23.46 6.51 1.42
N LEU A 382 -22.23 5.98 1.34
CA LEU A 382 -21.61 5.61 0.07
C LEU A 382 -22.24 4.34 -0.52
N LEU A 383 -22.63 3.37 0.32
CA LEU A 383 -23.37 2.18 -0.15
C LEU A 383 -24.71 2.60 -0.77
N VAL A 384 -25.50 3.38 -0.03
CA VAL A 384 -26.79 3.91 -0.52
C VAL A 384 -26.63 4.63 -1.85
N LYS A 385 -25.56 5.42 -2.00
CA LYS A 385 -25.25 6.16 -3.22
C LYS A 385 -24.81 5.28 -4.40
N PHE A 386 -24.07 4.19 -4.15
CA PHE A 386 -23.41 3.42 -5.21
C PHE A 386 -24.15 2.14 -5.60
N ILE A 387 -24.91 1.51 -4.69
CA ILE A 387 -25.66 0.29 -4.98
C ILE A 387 -26.59 0.47 -6.20
N PRO A 388 -27.46 1.51 -6.26
CA PRO A 388 -28.36 1.69 -7.41
C PRO A 388 -27.63 1.91 -8.75
N LYS A 389 -26.41 2.48 -8.69
CA LYS A 389 -25.62 2.79 -9.89
C LYS A 389 -24.84 1.59 -10.41
N LEU A 390 -24.41 0.70 -9.52
CA LEU A 390 -23.55 -0.43 -9.85
C LEU A 390 -24.31 -1.74 -10.04
N LEU A 391 -25.56 -1.82 -9.55
CA LEU A 391 -26.45 -2.97 -9.72
C LEU A 391 -27.78 -2.58 -10.37
N PRO A 392 -27.77 -1.92 -11.54
CA PRO A 392 -28.99 -1.38 -12.13
C PRO A 392 -30.07 -2.43 -12.42
N SER A 393 -29.68 -3.68 -12.70
CA SER A 393 -30.61 -4.78 -13.00
C SER A 393 -31.56 -5.10 -11.85
N SER A 394 -31.06 -5.16 -10.60
CA SER A 394 -31.89 -5.44 -9.41
C SER A 394 -32.93 -4.35 -9.12
N PHE A 395 -32.81 -3.18 -9.75
CA PHE A 395 -33.77 -2.08 -9.66
C PHE A 395 -34.64 -1.94 -10.91
N GLN A 396 -34.34 -2.66 -12.00
CA GLN A 396 -35.15 -2.61 -13.23
C GLN A 396 -36.39 -3.50 -13.13
N GLU A 397 -36.30 -4.65 -12.47
CA GLU A 397 -37.45 -5.55 -12.27
C GLU A 397 -38.54 -4.96 -11.36
N ASN A 398 -38.14 -4.08 -10.43
CA ASN A 398 -39.03 -3.43 -9.45
C ASN A 398 -39.38 -1.98 -9.81
N ARG A 399 -39.08 -1.52 -11.03
CA ARG A 399 -39.54 -0.19 -11.49
C ARG A 399 -41.05 -0.23 -11.67
N ILE A 400 -41.76 0.49 -10.83
CA ILE A 400 -43.15 0.88 -11.10
C ILE A 400 -43.10 1.69 -12.40
N GLU A 401 -43.65 1.14 -13.48
CA GLU A 401 -43.89 1.91 -14.70
C GLU A 401 -44.79 3.09 -14.31
N VAL A 402 -44.20 4.28 -14.24
CA VAL A 402 -45.00 5.49 -14.09
C VAL A 402 -45.65 5.68 -15.45
N ASP A 403 -46.90 5.23 -15.53
CA ASP A 403 -47.78 5.44 -16.67
C ASP A 403 -47.66 6.91 -17.06
N LYS A 404 -47.01 7.16 -18.21
CA LYS A 404 -46.98 8.48 -18.81
C LYS A 404 -48.43 8.77 -19.18
N LYS A 405 -49.14 9.46 -18.27
CA LYS A 405 -50.41 10.09 -18.60
C LYS A 405 -50.15 10.93 -19.85
N LYS A 406 -50.68 10.43 -20.97
CA LYS A 406 -50.77 11.15 -22.23
C LYS A 406 -51.36 12.53 -21.92
N LYS A 407 -50.57 13.57 -22.17
CA LYS A 407 -51.07 14.91 -22.37
C LYS A 407 -51.01 15.20 -23.85
#